data_AF-A0A6G1RI97-F1
#
_entry.id   AF-A0A6G1RI97-F1
#
_cell.length_a   1.000
_cell.length_b   1.000
_cell.length_c   1.000
_cell.angle_alpha   90.00
_cell.angle_beta   90.00
_cell.angle_gamma   90.00
#
_symmetry.space_group_name_H-M   'P 1'
#
loop_
_entity.id
_entity.type
_entity.pdbx_description
1 polymer ?
#
loop_
_entity_poly.entity_id
_entity_poly.type
_entity_poly.pdbx_seq_one_letter_code
_entity_poly.pdbx_strand_id
1 'polypeptide(L)'
;GGGHLSPALAFSHRLYAGPEVDIWSCGVILYALLCGTLPFDDEHVPTLFKKIRGGVFYIPEYLNRSVATLLMHMLQVDPLKRATIKDIREHEWFKEELP
;
A
#
# COMPACT_ATOMS: atom_id res chain seq x y z
N GLY A 1 -42.23 15.76 -18.09
CA GLY A 1 -41.60 14.43 -18.29
C GLY A 1 -40.30 14.41 -17.52
N GLY A 2 -40.32 13.83 -16.33
CA GLY A 2 -39.16 13.75 -15.44
C GLY A 2 -38.25 12.59 -15.85
N GLY A 3 -37.03 12.91 -16.25
CA GLY A 3 -35.98 11.93 -16.47
C GLY A 3 -35.62 11.27 -15.15
N HIS A 4 -35.97 9.99 -15.00
CA HIS A 4 -35.47 9.13 -13.94
C HIS A 4 -33.99 8.89 -14.22
N LEU A 5 -33.13 9.75 -13.67
CA LEU A 5 -31.71 9.42 -13.55
C LEU A 5 -31.59 8.28 -12.53
N SER A 6 -31.19 7.11 -13.03
CA SER A 6 -30.96 5.92 -12.24
C SER A 6 -30.02 6.21 -11.06
N PRO A 7 -30.34 5.75 -9.83
CA PRO A 7 -29.48 5.93 -8.66
C PRO A 7 -28.05 5.39 -8.86
N ALA A 8 -27.85 4.46 -9.78
CA ALA A 8 -26.54 3.91 -10.15
C ALA A 8 -25.56 4.96 -10.69
N LEU A 9 -26.03 6.07 -11.27
CA LEU A 9 -25.17 7.17 -11.76
C LEU A 9 -24.81 8.19 -10.67
N ALA A 10 -25.46 8.14 -9.50
CA ALA A 10 -25.18 9.04 -8.38
C ALA A 10 -24.04 8.54 -7.47
N PHE A 11 -23.48 7.35 -7.73
CA PHE A 11 -22.38 6.77 -6.96
C PHE A 11 -20.98 7.00 -7.57
N SER A 12 -20.88 7.72 -8.69
CA SER A 12 -19.64 7.78 -9.47
C SER A 12 -18.55 8.71 -8.94
N HIS A 13 -18.80 9.48 -7.87
CA HIS A 13 -17.84 10.51 -7.40
C HIS A 13 -17.67 10.62 -5.88
N ARG A 14 -18.13 9.62 -5.10
CA ARG A 14 -17.79 9.54 -3.67
C ARG A 14 -16.75 8.44 -3.43
N LEU A 15 -15.49 8.86 -3.55
CA LEU A 15 -14.34 8.40 -2.76
C LEU A 15 -13.92 6.93 -2.99
N TYR A 16 -13.42 6.62 -4.19
CA TYR A 16 -12.49 5.50 -4.33
C TYR A 16 -11.20 5.88 -3.61
N ALA A 17 -11.13 5.59 -2.31
CA ALA A 17 -9.86 5.41 -1.61
C ALA A 17 -9.30 4.00 -1.89
N GLY A 18 -9.54 3.49 -3.10
CA GLY A 18 -9.26 2.10 -3.48
C GLY A 18 -7.81 1.90 -3.89
N PRO A 19 -7.28 2.68 -4.85
CA PRO A 19 -5.94 2.43 -5.37
C PRO A 19 -4.86 2.51 -4.29
N GLU A 20 -4.95 3.44 -3.35
CA GLU A 20 -3.99 3.59 -2.28
C GLU A 20 -4.09 2.46 -1.23
N VAL A 21 -5.30 1.94 -0.96
CA VAL A 21 -5.51 0.81 -0.04
C VAL A 21 -4.98 -0.48 -0.68
N ASP A 22 -5.17 -0.63 -1.99
CA ASP A 22 -4.60 -1.73 -2.76
C ASP A 22 -3.07 -1.67 -2.74
N ILE A 23 -2.47 -0.49 -2.89
CA ILE A 23 -1.01 -0.32 -2.83
C ILE A 23 -0.46 -0.68 -1.45
N TRP A 24 -1.13 -0.28 -0.37
CA TRP A 24 -0.76 -0.69 0.98
C TRP A 24 -0.79 -2.22 1.11
N SER A 25 -1.87 -2.84 0.66
CA SER A 25 -2.04 -4.30 0.70
C SER A 25 -0.96 -5.02 -0.12
N CYS A 26 -0.66 -4.52 -1.32
CA CYS A 26 0.43 -5.00 -2.16
C CYS A 26 1.80 -4.85 -1.46
N GLY A 27 2.03 -3.76 -0.72
CA GLY A 27 3.26 -3.55 0.05
C GLY A 27 3.41 -4.57 1.18
N VAL A 28 2.30 -4.89 1.87
CA VAL A 28 2.29 -5.94 2.91
C VAL A 28 2.58 -7.31 2.32
N ILE A 29 1.96 -7.65 1.18
CA ILE A 29 2.21 -8.91 0.46
C ILE A 29 3.66 -8.98 -0.01
N LEU A 30 4.18 -7.91 -0.62
CA LEU A 30 5.57 -7.86 -1.08
C LEU A 30 6.55 -8.05 0.08
N TYR A 31 6.31 -7.37 1.21
CA TYR A 31 7.10 -7.57 2.42
C TYR A 31 7.07 -9.04 2.87
N ALA A 32 5.89 -9.66 2.90
CA ALA A 32 5.73 -11.06 3.28
C ALA A 32 6.44 -12.03 2.33
N LEU A 33 6.44 -11.75 1.01
CA LEU A 33 7.18 -12.55 0.03
C LEU A 33 8.70 -12.45 0.23
N LEU A 34 9.20 -11.27 0.57
CA LEU A 34 10.63 -11.01 0.74
C LEU A 34 11.16 -11.44 2.12
N CYS A 35 10.33 -11.36 3.17
CA CYS A 35 10.75 -11.56 4.55
C CYS A 35 10.15 -12.81 5.22
N GLY A 36 9.19 -13.47 4.58
CA GLY A 36 8.48 -14.62 5.16
C GLY A 36 7.64 -14.30 6.40
N THR A 37 7.45 -13.01 6.71
CA THR A 37 6.78 -12.49 7.92
C THR A 37 5.96 -11.25 7.59
N LEU A 38 5.03 -10.85 8.45
CA LEU A 38 4.24 -9.63 8.26
C LEU A 38 5.01 -8.38 8.75
N PRO A 39 4.88 -7.23 8.08
CA PRO A 39 5.53 -5.98 8.53
C PRO A 39 4.92 -5.45 9.83
N PHE A 40 3.64 -5.75 10.07
CA PHE A 40 2.91 -5.41 11.30
C PHE A 40 2.16 -6.65 11.77
N ASP A 41 2.49 -7.11 12.97
CA ASP A 41 1.81 -8.24 13.62
C ASP A 41 1.76 -8.02 15.14
N ASP A 42 0.66 -8.41 15.76
CA ASP A 42 0.45 -8.38 17.22
C ASP A 42 -0.81 -9.16 17.58
N GLU A 43 -0.75 -9.96 18.65
CA GLU A 43 -1.91 -10.69 19.18
C GLU A 43 -3.00 -9.75 19.70
N HIS A 44 -2.61 -8.55 20.15
CA HIS A 44 -3.55 -7.56 20.65
C HIS A 44 -3.92 -6.54 19.57
N VAL A 45 -5.17 -6.63 19.09
CA VAL A 45 -5.71 -5.79 18.00
C VAL A 45 -5.48 -4.28 18.21
N PRO A 46 -5.70 -3.69 19.40
CA PRO A 46 -5.36 -2.28 19.64
C PRO A 46 -3.88 -1.93 19.43
N THR A 47 -2.97 -2.83 19.79
CA THR A 47 -1.52 -2.66 19.60
C THR A 47 -1.14 -2.79 18.13
N LEU A 48 -1.71 -3.77 17.43
CA LEU A 48 -1.58 -3.90 15.97
C LEU A 48 -1.99 -2.59 15.26
N PHE A 49 -3.15 -2.03 15.60
CA PHE A 49 -3.59 -0.75 15.03
C PHE A 49 -2.68 0.42 15.40
N LYS A 50 -2.00 0.40 16.55
CA LYS A 50 -0.98 1.41 16.89
C LYS A 50 0.26 1.25 16.02
N LYS A 51 0.74 0.02 15.79
CA LYS A 51 1.87 -0.27 14.89
C LYS A 51 1.58 0.18 13.46
N ILE A 52 0.42 -0.20 12.92
CA ILE A 52 -0.03 0.18 11.57
C ILE A 52 -0.10 1.72 11.44
N ARG A 53 -0.74 2.41 12.40
CA ARG A 53 -0.82 3.88 12.38
C ARG A 53 0.51 4.58 12.63
N GLY A 54 1.44 3.91 13.31
CA GLY A 54 2.80 4.40 13.49
C GLY A 54 3.65 4.30 12.23
N GLY A 55 3.33 3.36 11.32
CA GLY A 55 4.08 3.16 10.08
C GLY A 55 5.49 2.62 10.29
N VAL A 56 5.80 2.14 11.49
CA VAL A 56 7.12 1.61 11.83
C VAL A 56 7.10 0.09 11.68
N PHE A 57 7.89 -0.40 10.73
CA PHE A 57 8.14 -1.81 10.50
C PHE A 57 9.65 -2.04 10.38
N TYR A 58 10.10 -3.27 10.66
CA TYR A 58 11.51 -3.64 10.56
C TYR A 58 11.88 -3.89 9.09
N ILE A 59 13.08 -3.48 8.67
CA ILE A 59 13.63 -3.85 7.36
C ILE A 59 14.89 -4.70 7.62
N PRO A 60 14.87 -5.99 7.24
CA PRO A 60 16.03 -6.86 7.42
C PRO A 60 17.26 -6.42 6.62
N GLU A 61 18.45 -6.68 7.16
CA GLU A 61 19.73 -6.26 6.55
C GLU A 61 20.04 -6.95 5.21
N TYR A 62 19.44 -8.12 4.96
CA TYR A 62 19.59 -8.83 3.69
C TYR A 62 18.79 -8.19 2.54
N LEU A 63 17.84 -7.28 2.83
CA LEU A 63 17.15 -6.53 1.80
C LEU A 63 18.04 -5.39 1.30
N ASN A 64 18.20 -5.31 -0.01
CA ASN A 64 18.92 -4.20 -0.61
C ASN A 64 18.17 -2.87 -0.40
N ARG A 65 18.91 -1.76 -0.56
CA ARG A 65 18.36 -0.43 -0.33
C ARG A 65 17.21 -0.07 -1.27
N SER A 66 17.24 -0.56 -2.52
CA SER A 66 16.24 -0.25 -3.54
C SER A 66 14.87 -0.84 -3.20
N VAL A 67 14.82 -2.13 -2.81
CA VAL A 67 13.55 -2.73 -2.38
C VAL A 67 13.05 -2.14 -1.06
N ALA A 68 13.97 -1.80 -0.15
CA ALA A 68 13.62 -1.13 1.10
C ALA A 68 12.95 0.23 0.86
N THR A 69 13.46 1.05 -0.06
CA THR A 69 12.84 2.36 -0.38
C THR A 69 11.47 2.19 -1.02
N LEU A 70 11.28 1.18 -1.87
CA LEU A 70 9.97 0.87 -2.43
C LEU A 70 8.96 0.48 -1.35
N LEU A 71 9.34 -0.44 -0.44
CA LEU A 71 8.50 -0.88 0.68
C LEU A 71 8.10 0.31 1.58
N MET A 72 9.05 1.18 1.92
CA MET A 72 8.75 2.38 2.71
C MET A 72 7.77 3.33 2.00
N HIS A 73 7.84 3.43 0.67
CA HIS A 73 6.96 4.29 -0.11
C HIS A 73 5.54 3.70 -0.25
N MET A 74 5.43 2.37 -0.43
CA MET A 74 4.16 1.65 -0.49
C MET A 74 3.44 1.58 0.86
N LEU A 75 4.19 1.42 1.96
CA LEU A 75 3.68 1.32 3.32
C LEU A 75 3.66 2.67 4.05
N GLN A 76 3.51 3.77 3.30
CA GLN A 76 3.29 5.09 3.89
C GLN A 76 1.90 5.20 4.51
N VAL A 77 1.86 5.65 5.76
CA VAL A 77 0.61 5.79 6.54
C VAL A 77 -0.26 6.90 5.96
N ASP A 78 0.36 8.02 5.59
CA ASP A 78 -0.32 9.12 4.92
C ASP A 78 -0.62 8.73 3.46
N PRO A 79 -1.89 8.55 3.07
CA PRO A 79 -2.26 8.13 1.72
C PRO A 79 -1.83 9.14 0.65
N LEU A 80 -1.66 10.42 1.00
CA LEU A 80 -1.19 11.46 0.06
C LEU A 80 0.31 11.38 -0.22
N LYS A 81 1.07 10.70 0.65
CA LYS A 81 2.51 10.44 0.49
C LYS A 81 2.79 9.00 0.10
N ARG A 82 1.76 8.18 -0.02
CA ARG A 82 1.87 6.78 -0.43
C ARG A 82 2.18 6.73 -1.92
N ALA A 83 3.05 5.78 -2.28
CA ALA A 83 3.35 5.51 -3.67
C ALA A 83 2.05 5.31 -4.46
N THR A 84 2.02 5.83 -5.68
CA THR A 84 1.02 5.47 -6.67
C THR A 84 1.51 4.28 -7.50
N ILE A 85 0.62 3.67 -8.29
CA ILE A 85 1.01 2.62 -9.24
C ILE A 85 2.09 3.12 -10.21
N LYS A 86 2.01 4.40 -10.61
CA LYS A 86 3.02 5.01 -11.48
C LYS A 86 4.38 5.04 -10.78
N ASP A 87 4.44 5.48 -9.52
CA ASP A 87 5.68 5.53 -8.75
C ASP A 87 6.30 4.15 -8.58
N ILE A 88 5.48 3.13 -8.33
CA ILE A 88 5.94 1.72 -8.22
C ILE A 88 6.53 1.25 -9.56
N ARG A 89 5.83 1.47 -10.67
CA ARG A 89 6.29 1.07 -12.01
C ARG A 89 7.55 1.80 -12.45
N GLU A 90 7.74 3.03 -11.97
CA GLU A 90 8.92 3.83 -12.28
C GLU A 90 10.11 3.54 -11.37
N HIS A 91 9.89 2.87 -10.23
CA HIS A 91 10.91 2.53 -9.25
C HIS A 91 11.97 1.57 -9.83
N GLU A 92 13.24 1.82 -9.51
CA GLU A 92 14.38 1.06 -10.04
C GLU A 92 14.27 -0.44 -9.76
N TRP A 93 13.98 -0.83 -8.51
CA TRP A 93 13.75 -2.23 -8.14
C TRP A 93 12.67 -2.93 -8.98
N PHE A 94 11.60 -2.21 -9.36
CA PHE A 94 10.52 -2.80 -10.16
C PHE A 94 10.91 -2.94 -11.64
N LYS A 95 11.77 -2.03 -12.13
CA LYS A 95 12.27 -2.05 -13.52
C LYS A 95 13.37 -3.08 -13.75
N GLU A 96 14.15 -3.44 -12.73
CA GLU A 96 15.25 -4.40 -12.86
C GLU A 96 14.79 -5.80 -13.32
N GLU A 97 13.53 -6.17 -13.10
CA GLU A 97 13.00 -7.51 -13.42
C GLU A 97 11.76 -7.52 -14.31
N LEU A 98 11.44 -6.40 -14.98
CA LEU A 98 10.40 -6.40 -16.01
C LEU A 98 10.99 -6.95 -17.33
N PRO A 99 10.54 -8.13 -17.81
CA PRO A 99 10.96 -8.63 -19.12
C PRO A 99 10.52 -7.73 -20.28
#